data_AF-A0A3D5JYT9-F1
#
_entry.id   AF-A0A3D5JYT9-F1
#
_cell.length_a   1.000
_cell.length_b   1.000
_cell.length_c   1.000
_cell.angle_alpha   90.00
_cell.angle_beta   90.00
_cell.angle_gamma   90.00
#
_symmetry.space_group_name_H-M   'P 1'
#
loop_
_entity.id
_entity.type
_entity.pdbx_description
1 polymer ?
#
loop_
_entity_poly.entity_id
_entity_poly.type
_entity_poly.pdbx_seq_one_letter_code
_entity_poly.pdbx_strand_id
1 'polypeptide(L)'
;MKFVFSKYLVLPLVALGCAQTGSAHSLEAKLDEKTGTITIHRDGLAKPVVTQNAAADHRPYLHPITGPDGKGVFTQYSPGHHKHQTGIYWGFTRVNGRDYFHNPKGDYWKRKDVKVLEARGESVKWETVYDLLDADGNAVLTETQRWSMSSDNDRHVLNLEWMGTGQTDVTVGKYPYGGLFVRMPWKKGIKGEAVNAARDTNRRAEGKRAMWLDVGMEI
;
A
#
# COMPACT_ATOMS: atom_id res chain seq x y z
N MET A 1 -17.97 -77.37 -17.51
CA MET A 1 -18.01 -75.89 -17.63
C MET A 1 -18.28 -75.28 -16.27
N LYS A 2 -17.28 -74.62 -15.66
CA LYS A 2 -17.45 -73.82 -14.44
C LYS A 2 -17.04 -72.39 -14.80
N PHE A 3 -17.99 -71.45 -14.74
CA PHE A 3 -17.71 -70.02 -14.86
C PHE A 3 -17.50 -69.45 -13.46
N VAL A 4 -16.34 -68.84 -13.23
CA VAL A 4 -16.03 -68.07 -12.01
C VAL A 4 -16.11 -66.59 -12.39
N PHE A 5 -17.09 -65.87 -11.83
CA PHE A 5 -17.17 -64.42 -11.95
C PHE A 5 -16.31 -63.78 -10.88
N SER A 6 -15.21 -63.13 -11.28
CA SER A 6 -14.44 -62.22 -10.41
C SER A 6 -15.14 -60.86 -10.39
N LYS A 7 -15.64 -60.43 -9.24
CA LYS A 7 -16.15 -59.07 -9.02
C LYS A 7 -15.00 -58.18 -8.54
N TYR A 8 -14.48 -57.33 -9.41
CA TYR A 8 -13.62 -56.22 -8.98
C TYR A 8 -14.50 -55.05 -8.53
N LEU A 9 -14.44 -54.72 -7.25
CA LEU A 9 -15.04 -53.51 -6.68
C LEU A 9 -14.02 -52.38 -6.77
N VAL A 10 -14.22 -51.44 -7.69
CA VAL A 10 -13.44 -50.20 -7.75
C VAL A 10 -14.15 -49.17 -6.86
N LEU A 11 -13.54 -48.81 -5.73
CA LEU A 11 -13.98 -47.70 -4.89
C LEU A 11 -13.42 -46.39 -5.44
N PRO A 12 -14.25 -45.37 -5.74
CA PRO A 12 -13.74 -44.05 -6.10
C PRO A 12 -13.19 -43.36 -4.84
N LEU A 13 -11.90 -43.05 -4.85
CA LEU A 13 -11.26 -42.20 -3.86
C LEU A 13 -11.73 -40.76 -4.11
N VAL A 14 -12.77 -40.33 -3.40
CA VAL A 14 -13.18 -38.91 -3.37
C VAL A 14 -12.18 -38.18 -2.48
N ALA A 15 -11.18 -37.56 -3.08
CA ALA A 15 -10.34 -36.58 -2.39
C ALA A 15 -11.18 -35.31 -2.19
N LEU A 16 -11.79 -35.17 -1.02
CA LEU A 16 -12.31 -33.89 -0.54
C LEU A 16 -11.10 -32.97 -0.33
N GLY A 17 -10.76 -32.18 -1.34
CA GLY A 17 -9.88 -31.04 -1.17
C GLY A 17 -10.59 -30.03 -0.28
N CYS A 18 -10.25 -30.01 1.02
CA CYS A 18 -10.55 -28.86 1.85
C CYS A 18 -9.77 -27.68 1.26
N ALA A 19 -10.44 -26.87 0.45
CA ALA A 19 -10.00 -25.51 0.24
C ALA A 19 -9.96 -24.86 1.62
N GLN A 20 -8.76 -24.68 2.17
CA GLN A 20 -8.57 -23.83 3.34
C GLN A 20 -8.97 -22.44 2.87
N THR A 21 -10.21 -22.04 3.15
CA THR A 21 -10.58 -20.64 3.15
C THR A 21 -9.71 -20.02 4.24
N GLY A 22 -8.64 -19.32 3.84
CA GLY A 22 -7.76 -18.62 4.78
C GLY A 22 -8.63 -17.77 5.70
N SER A 23 -8.66 -18.12 6.99
CA SER A 23 -9.38 -17.32 7.97
C SER A 23 -8.73 -15.94 7.99
N ALA A 24 -9.53 -14.89 7.83
CA ALA A 24 -9.06 -13.55 8.10
C ALA A 24 -8.49 -13.52 9.53
N HIS A 25 -7.32 -12.92 9.70
CA HIS A 25 -6.72 -12.78 11.01
C HIS A 25 -7.24 -11.53 11.69
N SER A 26 -7.37 -11.59 13.01
CA SER A 26 -7.62 -10.40 13.81
C SER A 26 -6.42 -9.45 13.73
N LEU A 27 -6.73 -8.18 13.52
CA LEU A 27 -5.80 -7.07 13.41
C LEU A 27 -6.02 -6.08 14.55
N GLU A 28 -4.97 -5.34 14.89
CA GLU A 28 -5.01 -4.21 15.80
C GLU A 28 -4.23 -3.02 15.25
N ALA A 29 -4.88 -1.86 15.14
CA ALA A 29 -4.24 -0.59 14.83
C ALA A 29 -3.91 0.20 16.10
N LYS A 30 -2.64 0.57 16.28
CA LYS A 30 -2.14 1.35 17.44
C LYS A 30 -1.57 2.68 16.97
N LEU A 31 -2.11 3.78 17.48
CA LEU A 31 -1.59 5.14 17.26
C LEU A 31 -0.63 5.53 18.39
N ASP A 32 0.55 6.00 18.02
CA ASP A 32 1.41 6.83 18.86
C ASP A 32 1.09 8.30 18.55
N GLU A 33 0.39 8.98 19.45
CA GLU A 33 -0.01 10.38 19.24
C GLU A 33 1.18 11.35 19.18
N LYS A 34 2.28 11.03 19.86
CA LYS A 34 3.46 11.90 19.92
C LYS A 34 4.13 11.99 18.55
N THR A 35 4.29 10.85 17.88
CA THR A 35 4.93 10.80 16.55
C THR A 35 3.91 10.88 15.42
N GLY A 36 2.64 10.53 15.67
CA GLY A 36 1.62 10.27 14.65
C GLY A 36 1.84 8.97 13.89
N THR A 37 2.60 8.03 14.46
CA THR A 37 2.82 6.73 13.84
C THR A 37 1.63 5.81 14.14
N ILE A 38 1.08 5.15 13.12
CA ILE A 38 0.10 4.08 13.31
C ILE A 38 0.75 2.75 12.91
N THR A 39 0.70 1.78 13.80
CA THR A 39 1.20 0.42 13.55
C THR A 39 0.05 -0.57 13.51
N ILE A 40 0.03 -1.44 12.50
CA ILE A 40 -0.95 -2.50 12.33
C ILE A 40 -0.32 -3.82 12.75
N HIS A 41 -0.88 -4.43 13.78
CA HIS A 41 -0.46 -5.72 14.34
C HIS A 41 -1.44 -6.80 13.92
N ARG A 42 -0.94 -8.02 13.72
CA ARG A 42 -1.74 -9.20 13.43
C ARG A 42 -1.47 -10.24 14.49
N ASP A 43 -2.51 -10.94 14.92
CA ASP A 43 -2.36 -12.01 15.90
C ASP A 43 -1.34 -13.06 15.46
N GLY A 44 -0.52 -13.52 16.40
CA GLY A 44 0.56 -14.48 16.17
C GLY A 44 1.87 -13.90 15.63
N LEU A 45 1.93 -12.60 15.27
CA LEU A 45 3.18 -11.94 14.87
C LEU A 45 3.68 -10.97 15.95
N ALA A 46 4.98 -11.01 16.22
CA ALA A 46 5.61 -10.15 17.24
C ALA A 46 5.84 -8.69 16.78
N LYS A 47 5.87 -8.45 15.47
CA LYS A 47 6.14 -7.13 14.86
C LYS A 47 4.94 -6.68 14.03
N PRO A 48 4.74 -5.36 13.87
CA PRO A 48 3.69 -4.85 13.01
C PRO A 48 3.91 -5.25 11.55
N VAL A 49 2.82 -5.50 10.83
CA VAL A 49 2.81 -5.86 9.41
C VAL A 49 2.76 -4.64 8.50
N VAL A 50 2.17 -3.53 8.94
CA VAL A 50 2.13 -2.25 8.23
C VAL A 50 2.37 -1.12 9.21
N THR A 51 3.15 -0.12 8.80
CA THR A 51 3.36 1.12 9.58
C THR A 51 3.05 2.34 8.73
N GLN A 52 2.08 3.14 9.17
CA GLN A 52 1.84 4.49 8.70
C GLN A 52 2.73 5.45 9.48
N ASN A 53 3.60 6.16 8.77
CA ASN A 53 4.32 7.31 9.30
C ASN A 53 3.56 8.55 8.87
N ALA A 54 3.14 9.34 9.85
CA ALA A 54 2.44 10.59 9.62
C ALA A 54 3.02 11.64 10.57
N ALA A 55 4.28 12.02 10.38
CA ALA A 55 4.94 13.05 11.20
C ALA A 55 4.37 14.45 10.92
N ALA A 56 4.45 15.36 11.90
CA ALA A 56 3.81 16.68 11.81
C ALA A 56 4.27 17.52 10.60
N ASP A 57 5.52 17.34 10.18
CA ASP A 57 6.25 18.12 9.19
C ASP A 57 6.86 17.23 8.09
N HIS A 58 6.24 16.09 7.80
CA HIS A 58 6.63 15.23 6.69
C HIS A 58 5.42 14.60 6.01
N ARG A 59 5.44 14.51 4.67
CA ARG A 59 4.43 13.81 3.88
C ARG A 59 4.11 12.42 4.46
N PRO A 60 2.84 12.02 4.59
CA PRO A 60 2.49 10.71 5.13
C PRO A 60 2.91 9.59 4.17
N TYR A 61 3.34 8.45 4.73
CA TYR A 61 3.69 7.28 3.95
C TYR A 61 3.56 5.95 4.72
N LEU A 62 3.37 4.85 4.00
CA LEU A 62 3.41 3.49 4.54
C LEU A 62 4.80 2.86 4.36
N HIS A 63 5.49 2.63 5.47
CA HIS A 63 6.74 1.86 5.54
C HIS A 63 7.12 1.56 7.01
N PRO A 64 7.59 0.35 7.35
CA PRO A 64 7.64 -0.84 6.50
C PRO A 64 6.25 -1.44 6.22
N ILE A 65 6.16 -2.18 5.12
CA ILE A 65 5.12 -3.20 4.90
C ILE A 65 5.83 -4.54 4.88
N THR A 66 5.57 -5.38 5.87
CA THR A 66 6.18 -6.71 6.05
C THR A 66 5.28 -7.76 5.40
N GLY A 67 5.85 -8.86 4.92
CA GLY A 67 5.06 -9.98 4.38
C GLY A 67 4.04 -10.55 5.37
N PRO A 68 2.96 -11.18 4.88
CA PRO A 68 1.96 -11.83 5.74
C PRO A 68 2.54 -12.96 6.61
N ASP A 69 3.68 -13.55 6.27
CA ASP A 69 4.36 -14.52 7.14
C ASP A 69 5.26 -13.85 8.20
N GLY A 70 5.27 -12.52 8.26
CA GLY A 70 6.15 -11.72 9.11
C GLY A 70 7.59 -11.62 8.59
N LYS A 71 7.88 -12.08 7.37
CA LYS A 71 9.21 -12.06 6.76
C LYS A 71 9.23 -11.16 5.53
N GLY A 72 10.43 -10.65 5.21
CA GLY A 72 10.64 -9.73 4.11
C GLY A 72 9.98 -8.36 4.32
N VAL A 73 10.47 -7.35 3.61
CA VAL A 73 9.85 -6.02 3.61
C VAL A 73 9.57 -5.65 2.16
N PHE A 74 8.32 -5.31 1.85
CA PHE A 74 7.85 -5.04 0.50
C PHE A 74 8.15 -3.61 0.04
N THR A 75 8.46 -2.73 0.98
CA THR A 75 8.73 -1.31 0.72
C THR A 75 10.13 -0.89 1.15
N GLN A 76 10.67 0.15 0.53
CA GLN A 76 11.96 0.74 0.89
C GLN A 76 11.82 2.21 1.26
N TYR A 77 12.59 2.62 2.27
CA TYR A 77 12.66 4.00 2.74
C TYR A 77 13.96 4.68 2.27
N SER A 78 13.81 5.86 1.66
CA SER A 78 14.84 6.87 1.41
C SER A 78 16.18 6.29 0.91
N PRO A 79 16.21 5.59 -0.25
CA PRO A 79 17.46 5.10 -0.82
C PRO A 79 18.40 6.26 -1.17
N GLY A 80 19.71 6.03 -1.13
CA GLY A 80 20.73 7.08 -1.33
C GLY A 80 20.57 7.89 -2.62
N HIS A 81 20.10 7.25 -3.71
CA HIS A 81 19.92 7.91 -5.01
C HIS A 81 18.55 8.61 -5.17
N HIS A 82 17.59 8.41 -4.26
CA HIS A 82 16.24 9.01 -4.32
C HIS A 82 15.67 9.22 -2.91
N LYS A 83 16.29 10.11 -2.11
CA LYS A 83 15.98 10.29 -0.68
C LYS A 83 14.53 10.69 -0.37
N HIS A 84 13.80 11.24 -1.33
CA HIS A 84 12.39 11.63 -1.17
C HIS A 84 11.41 10.46 -1.27
N GLN A 85 11.85 9.27 -1.70
CA GLN A 85 10.98 8.11 -1.90
C GLN A 85 10.85 7.31 -0.61
N THR A 86 9.64 7.17 -0.08
CA THR A 86 9.36 6.62 1.26
C THR A 86 8.25 5.58 1.21
N GLY A 87 8.55 4.34 0.83
CA GLY A 87 7.56 3.26 0.74
C GLY A 87 6.36 3.57 -0.16
N ILE A 88 5.13 3.44 0.35
CA ILE A 88 3.91 3.84 -0.38
C ILE A 88 3.48 5.24 0.06
N TYR A 89 3.28 6.14 -0.90
CA TYR A 89 2.77 7.48 -0.63
C TYR A 89 2.01 8.04 -1.83
N TRP A 90 1.27 9.12 -1.59
CA TRP A 90 0.67 9.92 -2.64
C TRP A 90 1.44 11.24 -2.79
N GLY A 91 1.78 11.65 -4.01
CA GLY A 91 2.48 12.91 -4.23
C GLY A 91 2.34 13.43 -5.65
N PHE A 92 2.03 14.71 -5.81
CA PHE A 92 1.90 15.33 -7.13
C PHE A 92 3.05 16.30 -7.41
N THR A 93 3.53 16.33 -8.64
CA THR A 93 4.69 17.15 -9.04
C THR A 93 4.33 18.61 -9.38
N ARG A 94 3.06 18.91 -9.68
CA ARG A 94 2.65 20.23 -10.20
C ARG A 94 1.28 20.66 -9.70
N VAL A 95 1.09 20.74 -8.38
CA VAL A 95 -0.13 21.36 -7.81
C VAL A 95 0.10 22.85 -7.75
N ASN A 96 -0.64 23.62 -8.54
CA ASN A 96 -0.41 25.05 -8.78
C ASN A 96 1.05 25.37 -9.16
N GLY A 97 1.68 24.48 -9.92
CA GLY A 97 3.08 24.60 -10.36
C GLY A 97 4.14 24.20 -9.32
N ARG A 98 3.76 23.92 -8.07
CA ARG A 98 4.67 23.51 -6.99
C ARG A 98 4.82 21.99 -6.93
N ASP A 99 6.03 21.53 -6.61
CA ASP A 99 6.43 20.12 -6.60
C ASP A 99 6.36 19.51 -5.20
N TYR A 100 5.28 18.78 -4.94
CA TYR A 100 5.07 18.07 -3.69
C TYR A 100 5.58 16.62 -3.73
N PHE A 101 5.96 16.12 -4.90
CA PHE A 101 6.46 14.75 -5.08
C PHE A 101 7.89 14.62 -4.58
N HIS A 102 8.77 15.57 -4.91
CA HIS A 102 10.18 15.54 -4.53
C HIS A 102 10.46 16.21 -3.18
N ASN A 103 9.53 16.99 -2.64
CA ASN A 103 9.70 17.78 -1.42
C ASN A 103 8.75 17.28 -0.32
N PRO A 104 9.16 16.31 0.51
CA PRO A 104 8.28 15.70 1.50
C PRO A 104 8.28 16.43 2.85
N LYS A 105 8.94 17.59 2.99
CA LYS A 105 9.21 18.24 4.28
C LYS A 105 8.12 19.26 4.67
N GLY A 106 8.27 19.82 5.88
CA GLY A 106 7.32 20.70 6.55
C GLY A 106 7.00 22.02 5.86
N ASP A 107 7.85 22.46 4.94
CA ASP A 107 7.65 23.62 4.06
C ASP A 107 6.77 23.31 2.84
N TYR A 108 6.30 22.07 2.72
CA TYR A 108 5.36 21.59 1.71
C TYR A 108 4.20 20.82 2.32
N TRP A 109 4.41 20.11 3.44
CA TRP A 109 3.44 19.20 4.02
C TRP A 109 3.26 19.48 5.50
N LYS A 110 2.03 19.71 5.93
CA LYS A 110 1.71 19.93 7.34
C LYS A 110 0.57 19.02 7.78
N ARG A 111 0.83 18.18 8.78
CA ARG A 111 -0.19 17.31 9.36
C ARG A 111 -1.29 18.15 10.01
N LYS A 112 -2.53 17.84 9.67
CA LYS A 112 -3.74 18.39 10.30
C LYS A 112 -4.35 17.42 11.28
N ASP A 113 -4.42 16.14 10.92
CA ASP A 113 -5.00 15.10 11.75
C ASP A 113 -4.39 13.73 11.45
N VAL A 114 -4.42 12.85 12.45
CA VAL A 114 -4.07 11.44 12.34
C VAL A 114 -4.89 10.67 13.37
N LYS A 115 -5.65 9.67 12.92
CA LYS A 115 -6.51 8.90 13.81
C LYS A 115 -6.74 7.47 13.35
N VAL A 116 -7.02 6.61 14.32
CA VAL A 116 -7.54 5.26 14.09
C VAL A 116 -9.06 5.34 14.12
N LEU A 117 -9.71 4.83 13.07
CA LEU A 117 -11.17 4.82 12.91
C LEU A 117 -11.77 3.49 13.40
N GLU A 118 -11.12 2.38 13.05
CA GLU A 118 -11.48 1.03 13.51
C GLU A 118 -10.22 0.34 14.00
N ALA A 119 -10.13 0.16 15.33
CA ALA A 119 -8.88 -0.24 15.99
C ALA A 119 -8.64 -1.75 16.02
N ARG A 120 -9.69 -2.58 15.93
CA ARG A 120 -9.58 -4.04 16.04
C ARG A 120 -10.62 -4.76 15.19
N GLY A 121 -10.28 -5.94 14.68
CA GLY A 121 -11.19 -6.83 13.96
C GLY A 121 -10.50 -7.54 12.79
N GLU A 122 -11.27 -8.21 11.93
CA GLU A 122 -10.76 -8.78 10.66
C GLU A 122 -10.28 -7.70 9.68
N SER A 123 -10.74 -6.46 9.89
CA SER A 123 -10.26 -5.27 9.22
C SER A 123 -10.03 -4.15 10.22
N VAL A 124 -9.08 -3.27 9.90
CA VAL A 124 -8.80 -2.04 10.64
C VAL A 124 -8.79 -0.85 9.69
N LYS A 125 -9.08 0.35 10.22
CA LYS A 125 -9.16 1.58 9.43
C LYS A 125 -8.47 2.74 10.14
N TRP A 126 -7.80 3.57 9.36
CA TRP A 126 -7.15 4.78 9.86
C TRP A 126 -7.20 5.91 8.83
N GLU A 127 -6.99 7.14 9.29
CA GLU A 127 -7.02 8.34 8.49
C GLU A 127 -5.81 9.23 8.76
N THR A 128 -5.29 9.85 7.71
CA THR A 128 -4.33 10.96 7.80
C THR A 128 -4.83 12.16 7.00
N VAL A 129 -4.71 13.36 7.57
CA VAL A 129 -5.09 14.62 6.92
C VAL A 129 -3.91 15.57 6.89
N TYR A 130 -3.58 16.10 5.71
CA TYR A 130 -2.42 16.98 5.50
C TYR A 130 -2.78 18.18 4.64
N ASP A 131 -2.27 19.35 5.01
CA ASP A 131 -2.24 20.50 4.12
C ASP A 131 -0.99 20.44 3.24
N LEU A 132 -1.18 20.67 1.95
CA LEU A 132 -0.15 20.96 0.97
C LEU A 132 0.05 22.47 0.91
N LEU A 133 1.24 22.94 1.26
CA LEU A 133 1.56 24.35 1.45
C LEU A 133 2.21 25.00 0.21
N ASP A 134 1.82 26.24 -0.07
CA ASP A 134 2.51 27.11 -1.02
C ASP A 134 3.87 27.63 -0.48
N ALA A 135 4.51 28.54 -1.21
CA ALA A 135 5.81 29.09 -0.81
C ALA A 135 5.74 30.00 0.42
N ASP A 136 4.58 30.57 0.71
CA ASP A 136 4.33 31.47 1.84
C ASP A 136 3.81 30.70 3.07
N GLY A 137 3.59 29.39 2.93
CA GLY A 137 3.11 28.51 3.99
C GLY A 137 1.59 28.42 4.11
N ASN A 138 0.84 28.95 3.14
CA ASN A 138 -0.63 28.82 3.11
C ASN A 138 -1.03 27.48 2.51
N ALA A 139 -2.13 26.91 3.00
CA ALA A 139 -2.68 25.68 2.45
C ALA A 139 -3.30 25.94 1.07
N VAL A 140 -2.92 25.12 0.08
CA VAL A 140 -3.48 25.10 -1.29
C VAL A 140 -4.49 23.97 -1.44
N LEU A 141 -4.15 22.79 -0.93
CA LEU A 141 -4.97 21.58 -0.96
C LEU A 141 -4.87 20.89 0.40
N THR A 142 -6.00 20.47 0.94
CA THR A 142 -6.02 19.53 2.08
C THR A 142 -6.26 18.13 1.55
N GLU A 143 -5.27 17.25 1.72
CA GLU A 143 -5.34 15.83 1.43
C GLU A 143 -5.92 15.07 2.62
N THR A 144 -6.89 14.18 2.36
CA THR A 144 -7.37 13.16 3.30
C THR A 144 -7.14 11.78 2.70
N GLN A 145 -6.40 10.92 3.40
CA GLN A 145 -6.26 9.51 3.05
C GLN A 145 -6.95 8.66 4.11
N ARG A 146 -7.94 7.86 3.70
CA ARG A 146 -8.54 6.81 4.54
C ARG A 146 -8.08 5.46 4.05
N TRP A 147 -7.43 4.74 4.93
CA TRP A 147 -6.96 3.39 4.67
C TRP A 147 -7.84 2.39 5.39
N SER A 148 -8.12 1.28 4.73
CA SER A 148 -8.58 0.06 5.38
C SER A 148 -7.65 -1.09 5.03
N MET A 149 -7.44 -2.01 5.97
CA MET A 149 -6.61 -3.18 5.76
C MET A 149 -7.30 -4.43 6.27
N SER A 150 -7.19 -5.52 5.53
CA SER A 150 -7.37 -6.90 6.00
C SER A 150 -6.14 -7.73 5.68
N SER A 151 -5.96 -8.84 6.38
CA SER A 151 -4.80 -9.73 6.22
C SER A 151 -5.19 -11.18 6.43
N ASP A 152 -4.72 -12.05 5.54
CA ASP A 152 -4.79 -13.50 5.68
C ASP A 152 -3.36 -14.09 5.72
N ASN A 153 -3.20 -15.40 5.53
CA ASN A 153 -1.89 -16.05 5.52
C ASN A 153 -1.05 -15.72 4.29
N ASP A 154 -1.68 -15.32 3.19
CA ASP A 154 -1.06 -15.22 1.87
C ASP A 154 -0.86 -13.77 1.42
N ARG A 155 -1.73 -12.85 1.86
CA ARG A 155 -1.70 -11.45 1.42
C ARG A 155 -2.22 -10.45 2.45
N HIS A 156 -1.78 -9.21 2.25
CA HIS A 156 -2.42 -8.01 2.79
C HIS A 156 -3.28 -7.39 1.71
N VAL A 157 -4.49 -6.96 2.06
CA VAL A 157 -5.34 -6.15 1.18
C VAL A 157 -5.49 -4.78 1.82
N LEU A 158 -4.97 -3.75 1.14
CA LEU A 158 -5.10 -2.36 1.56
C LEU A 158 -5.99 -1.62 0.58
N ASN A 159 -7.02 -0.95 1.07
CA ASN A 159 -7.83 -0.03 0.28
C ASN A 159 -7.52 1.41 0.69
N LEU A 160 -7.44 2.31 -0.29
CA LEU A 160 -7.27 3.74 -0.10
C LEU A 160 -8.46 4.48 -0.69
N GLU A 161 -9.14 5.27 0.14
CA GLU A 161 -9.97 6.38 -0.32
C GLU A 161 -9.16 7.66 -0.17
N TRP A 162 -8.90 8.33 -1.30
CA TRP A 162 -8.15 9.58 -1.36
C TRP A 162 -9.10 10.73 -1.72
N MET A 163 -9.04 11.81 -0.94
CA MET A 163 -9.81 13.03 -1.19
C MET A 163 -8.91 14.25 -1.09
N GLY A 164 -9.04 15.15 -2.06
CA GLY A 164 -8.38 16.47 -2.04
C GLY A 164 -9.43 17.58 -1.98
N THR A 165 -9.35 18.42 -0.94
CA THR A 165 -10.19 19.60 -0.78
C THR A 165 -9.35 20.84 -1.12
N GLY A 166 -9.70 21.55 -2.19
CA GLY A 166 -9.04 22.81 -2.55
C GLY A 166 -9.31 23.87 -1.49
N GLN A 167 -8.25 24.47 -0.97
CA GLN A 167 -8.32 25.67 -0.11
C GLN A 167 -8.18 26.96 -0.96
N THR A 168 -7.70 26.79 -2.18
CA THR A 168 -7.72 27.77 -3.27
C THR A 168 -8.21 27.08 -4.55
N ASP A 169 -8.24 27.79 -5.67
CA ASP A 169 -8.32 27.13 -6.98
C ASP A 169 -7.10 26.21 -7.15
N VAL A 170 -7.36 24.95 -7.50
CA VAL A 170 -6.32 23.92 -7.64
C VAL A 170 -6.22 23.46 -9.09
N THR A 171 -5.03 23.59 -9.65
CA THR A 171 -4.64 23.01 -10.94
C THR A 171 -3.58 21.93 -10.71
N VAL A 172 -3.85 20.70 -11.18
CA VAL A 172 -2.85 19.63 -11.23
C VAL A 172 -2.25 19.58 -12.63
N GLY A 173 -1.02 20.04 -12.77
CA GLY A 173 -0.31 20.06 -14.04
C GLY A 173 0.15 18.68 -14.50
N LYS A 174 0.15 18.44 -15.82
CA LYS A 174 0.67 17.22 -16.42
C LYS A 174 2.18 17.05 -16.16
N TYR A 175 2.58 15.85 -15.76
CA TYR A 175 3.97 15.43 -15.59
C TYR A 175 4.10 13.92 -15.88
N PRO A 176 5.29 13.38 -16.24
CA PRO A 176 5.46 11.96 -16.55
C PRO A 176 5.14 11.01 -15.39
N TYR A 177 5.19 11.50 -14.14
CA TYR A 177 4.86 10.74 -12.93
C TYR A 177 4.27 11.64 -11.84
N GLY A 178 3.54 11.03 -10.92
CA GLY A 178 2.81 11.67 -9.83
C GLY A 178 1.57 10.86 -9.44
N GLY A 179 0.98 11.14 -8.29
CA GLY A 179 -0.09 10.35 -7.69
C GLY A 179 0.44 9.27 -6.74
N LEU A 180 -0.18 8.08 -6.77
CA LEU A 180 0.26 6.92 -5.98
C LEU A 180 1.66 6.48 -6.42
N PHE A 181 2.56 6.34 -5.46
CA PHE A 181 3.90 5.85 -5.68
C PHE A 181 4.19 4.68 -4.74
N VAL A 182 4.86 3.66 -5.27
CA VAL A 182 5.31 2.49 -4.51
C VAL A 182 6.82 2.34 -4.66
N ARG A 183 7.55 2.55 -3.57
CA ARG A 183 9.00 2.32 -3.51
C ARG A 183 9.27 0.91 -3.00
N MET A 184 9.66 -0.01 -3.89
CA MET A 184 10.08 -1.37 -3.55
C MET A 184 11.61 -1.46 -3.34
N PRO A 185 12.13 -2.41 -2.53
CA PRO A 185 13.56 -2.59 -2.26
C PRO A 185 14.32 -3.28 -3.43
N TRP A 186 14.11 -2.81 -4.66
CA TRP A 186 14.76 -3.37 -5.83
C TRP A 186 16.28 -3.13 -5.82
N LYS A 187 17.03 -4.14 -6.23
CA LYS A 187 18.46 -4.06 -6.53
C LYS A 187 18.77 -4.76 -7.85
N LYS A 188 19.87 -4.35 -8.50
CA LYS A 188 20.34 -4.97 -9.73
C LYS A 188 20.42 -6.49 -9.57
N GLY A 189 19.80 -7.23 -10.50
CA GLY A 189 19.75 -8.68 -10.50
C GLY A 189 18.46 -9.30 -9.97
N ILE A 190 17.60 -8.53 -9.29
CA ILE A 190 16.25 -8.96 -8.91
C ILE A 190 15.31 -8.83 -10.11
N LYS A 191 14.49 -9.85 -10.38
CA LYS A 191 13.43 -9.74 -11.39
C LYS A 191 12.30 -8.88 -10.84
N GLY A 192 11.86 -7.93 -11.66
CA GLY A 192 10.66 -7.15 -11.44
C GLY A 192 9.83 -7.12 -12.72
N GLU A 193 8.52 -7.00 -12.57
CA GLU A 193 7.59 -6.96 -13.67
C GLU A 193 6.49 -5.94 -13.39
N ALA A 194 6.06 -5.25 -14.45
CA ALA A 194 4.84 -4.47 -14.46
C ALA A 194 3.95 -4.93 -15.62
N VAL A 195 2.68 -5.24 -15.33
CA VAL A 195 1.68 -5.64 -16.33
C VAL A 195 0.48 -4.70 -16.21
N ASN A 196 0.02 -4.13 -17.33
CA ASN A 196 -1.17 -3.28 -17.32
C ASN A 196 -2.41 -4.03 -17.83
N ALA A 197 -3.57 -3.37 -17.76
CA ALA A 197 -4.85 -3.90 -18.25
C ALA A 197 -4.87 -4.36 -19.73
N ALA A 198 -3.95 -3.85 -20.57
CA ALA A 198 -3.81 -4.25 -21.96
C ALA A 198 -2.83 -5.43 -22.16
N ARG A 199 -2.31 -6.02 -21.07
CA ARG A 199 -1.25 -7.03 -21.07
C ARG A 199 0.07 -6.56 -21.67
N ASP A 200 0.28 -5.25 -21.75
CA ASP A 200 1.61 -4.72 -22.01
C ASP A 200 2.49 -4.98 -20.78
N THR A 201 3.76 -5.27 -21.03
CA THR A 201 4.73 -5.61 -20.00
C THR A 201 5.88 -4.59 -19.96
N ASN A 202 6.28 -4.19 -18.75
CA ASN A 202 7.41 -3.30 -18.47
C ASN A 202 7.38 -2.03 -19.33
N ARG A 203 8.44 -1.78 -20.13
CA ARG A 203 8.57 -0.60 -20.99
C ARG A 203 7.40 -0.42 -21.96
N ARG A 204 6.71 -1.50 -22.36
CA ARG A 204 5.51 -1.39 -23.21
C ARG A 204 4.31 -0.86 -22.45
N ALA A 205 4.25 -1.03 -21.13
CA ALA A 205 3.16 -0.55 -20.27
C ALA A 205 3.36 0.91 -19.84
N GLU A 206 4.61 1.39 -19.83
CA GLU A 206 5.00 2.70 -19.34
C GLU A 206 4.25 3.85 -20.04
N GLY A 207 3.70 4.78 -19.25
CA GLY A 207 3.02 5.99 -19.74
C GLY A 207 1.68 5.75 -20.43
N LYS A 208 1.20 4.50 -20.53
CA LYS A 208 -0.09 4.17 -21.14
C LYS A 208 -1.22 4.24 -20.10
N ARG A 209 -2.35 4.82 -20.52
CA ARG A 209 -3.58 4.78 -19.73
C ARG A 209 -4.05 3.33 -19.58
N ALA A 210 -4.26 2.89 -18.34
CA ALA A 210 -4.79 1.57 -18.01
C ALA A 210 -5.71 1.65 -16.78
N MET A 211 -6.65 0.72 -16.66
CA MET A 211 -7.57 0.64 -15.52
C MET A 211 -6.92 0.05 -14.26
N TRP A 212 -5.92 -0.80 -14.45
CA TRP A 212 -5.13 -1.40 -13.38
C TRP A 212 -3.69 -1.60 -13.84
N LEU A 213 -2.81 -1.72 -12.85
CA LEU A 213 -1.40 -2.06 -13.01
C LEU A 213 -1.07 -3.10 -11.93
N ASP A 214 -0.51 -4.23 -12.34
CA ASP A 214 0.12 -5.20 -11.46
C ASP A 214 1.63 -4.94 -11.48
N VAL A 215 2.23 -4.83 -10.30
CA VAL A 215 3.67 -4.67 -10.15
C VAL A 215 4.19 -5.71 -9.18
N GLY A 216 5.16 -6.50 -9.64
CA GLY A 216 5.75 -7.59 -8.89
C GLY A 216 7.27 -7.50 -8.86
N MET A 217 7.87 -8.04 -7.80
CA MET A 217 9.30 -8.14 -7.64
C MET A 217 9.63 -9.38 -6.81
N GLU A 218 10.69 -10.10 -7.15
CA GLU A 218 11.23 -11.16 -6.29
C GLU A 218 11.77 -10.52 -4.98
N ILE A 219 11.45 -11.11 -3.83
CA ILE A 219 11.87 -10.63 -2.49
C ILE A 219 12.78 -11.65 -1.81
#